data_AF-A0A1N6V1D1-F1
#
_entry.id   AF-A0A1N6V1D1-F1
#
_cell.length_a   1.000
_cell.length_b   1.000
_cell.length_c   1.000
_cell.angle_alpha   90.00
_cell.angle_beta   90.00
_cell.angle_gamma   90.00
#
_symmetry.space_group_name_H-M   'P 1'
#
loop_
_entity.id
_entity.type
_entity.pdbx_description
1 polymer ?
#
loop_
_entity_poly.entity_id
_entity_poly.type
_entity_poly.pdbx_seq_one_letter_code
_entity_poly.pdbx_strand_id
1 'polypeptide(L)'
;MVKIRMYPAKNGDAFLVLETGQASTAILIDGGYGETFHTYFRGDLKALAASGNKLDLVIASHIDADHVVGLLEFFKFNGNASTPSLIEVDSVWHNSVRSIYGKGSITVGSEDLFILQAAASRGYPAVSISETVREISAGEGSSLGAALLAGNYHWNEGEGRRSLSADVGLGVRCPVPFDHKRALRIAPASFAATL
;
A
#
# COMPACT_ATOMS: atom_id res chain seq x y z
N MET A 1 12.75 -19.63 2.80
CA MET A 1 13.76 -18.56 2.88
C MET A 1 13.05 -17.27 2.53
N VAL A 2 13.24 -16.22 3.32
CA VAL A 2 12.66 -14.90 3.04
C VAL A 2 13.72 -14.03 2.34
N LYS A 3 13.33 -13.36 1.27
CA LYS A 3 14.12 -12.38 0.53
C LYS A 3 13.37 -11.06 0.50
N ILE A 4 14.09 -9.96 0.67
CA ILE A 4 13.54 -8.61 0.54
C ILE A 4 14.31 -7.93 -0.57
N ARG A 5 13.59 -7.36 -1.53
CA ARG A 5 14.14 -6.52 -2.58
C ARG A 5 13.67 -5.09 -2.40
N MET A 6 14.59 -4.22 -2.00
CA MET A 6 14.37 -2.79 -1.92
C MET A 6 14.54 -2.15 -3.30
N TYR A 7 13.60 -1.29 -3.71
CA TYR A 7 13.66 -0.55 -4.96
C TYR A 7 14.10 0.90 -4.74
N PRO A 8 14.83 1.51 -5.69
CA PRO A 8 15.11 2.93 -5.63
C PRO A 8 13.80 3.76 -5.74
N ALA A 9 13.39 4.36 -4.62
CA ALA A 9 12.12 5.08 -4.47
C ALA A 9 12.31 6.58 -4.15
N LYS A 10 13.52 7.11 -4.33
CA LYS A 10 13.91 8.49 -3.97
C LYS A 10 13.71 8.72 -2.46
N ASN A 11 12.78 9.58 -2.07
CA ASN A 11 12.48 9.94 -0.68
C ASN A 11 11.35 9.11 -0.04
N GLY A 12 10.66 8.27 -0.80
CA GLY A 12 9.69 7.33 -0.23
C GLY A 12 10.17 5.89 -0.30
N ASP A 13 9.24 4.95 -0.14
CA ASP A 13 9.55 3.53 -0.04
C ASP A 13 8.91 2.70 -1.17
N ALA A 14 9.59 1.62 -1.54
CA ALA A 14 9.06 0.56 -2.40
C ALA A 14 9.88 -0.71 -2.24
N PHE A 15 9.25 -1.82 -1.89
CA PHE A 15 9.95 -3.09 -1.77
C PHE A 15 9.07 -4.33 -1.93
N LEU A 16 9.70 -5.41 -2.38
CA LEU A 16 9.07 -6.71 -2.58
C LEU A 16 9.62 -7.71 -1.57
N VAL A 17 8.74 -8.31 -0.78
CA VAL A 17 9.05 -9.43 0.12
C VAL A 17 8.67 -10.73 -0.58
N LEU A 18 9.61 -11.67 -0.65
CA LEU A 18 9.42 -12.98 -1.26
C LEU A 18 9.76 -14.07 -0.23
N GLU A 19 8.80 -14.92 0.07
CA GLU A 19 9.07 -16.20 0.72
C GLU A 19 9.19 -17.29 -0.33
N THR A 20 10.35 -17.97 -0.39
CA THR A 20 10.58 -19.11 -1.28
C THR A 20 10.56 -20.41 -0.48
N GLY A 21 9.70 -21.35 -0.85
CA GLY A 21 9.46 -22.62 -0.13
C GLY A 21 8.39 -23.50 -0.79
N GLN A 22 7.67 -24.31 -0.01
CA GLN A 22 6.59 -25.17 -0.52
C GLN A 22 5.38 -24.40 -1.04
N ALA A 23 5.13 -23.20 -0.50
CA ALA A 23 4.28 -22.18 -1.08
C ALA A 23 5.14 -20.93 -1.24
N SER A 24 5.13 -20.34 -2.43
CA SER A 24 5.75 -19.05 -2.68
C SER A 24 4.76 -17.95 -2.28
N THR A 25 5.25 -16.96 -1.52
CA THR A 25 4.47 -15.78 -1.16
C THR A 25 5.21 -14.53 -1.61
N ALA A 26 4.50 -13.60 -2.24
CA ALA A 26 5.01 -12.33 -2.69
C ALA A 26 4.14 -11.17 -2.19
N ILE A 27 4.77 -10.25 -1.46
CA ILE A 27 4.13 -9.07 -0.89
C ILE A 27 4.83 -7.83 -1.41
N LEU A 28 4.10 -6.96 -2.11
CA LEU A 28 4.59 -5.65 -2.52
C LEU A 28 4.17 -4.61 -1.48
N ILE A 29 5.12 -3.84 -0.96
CA ILE A 29 4.87 -2.78 0.03
C ILE A 29 5.37 -1.47 -0.56
N ASP A 30 4.43 -0.53 -0.66
CA ASP A 30 4.58 0.76 -1.32
C ASP A 30 5.12 0.66 -2.76
N GLY A 31 5.15 1.79 -3.46
CA GLY A 31 5.49 1.86 -4.87
C GLY A 31 6.43 2.99 -5.24
N GLY A 32 6.86 3.83 -4.30
CA GLY A 32 7.66 4.98 -4.67
C GLY A 32 6.85 5.97 -5.54
N TYR A 33 7.58 6.64 -6.43
CA TYR A 33 6.99 7.41 -7.52
C TYR A 33 6.71 6.54 -8.76
N GLY A 34 6.01 7.08 -9.77
CA GLY A 34 5.71 6.38 -11.02
C GLY A 34 6.95 5.84 -11.75
N GLU A 35 8.07 6.56 -11.69
CA GLU A 35 9.36 6.10 -12.23
C GLU A 35 9.83 4.80 -11.56
N THR A 36 9.56 4.64 -10.25
CA THR A 36 9.96 3.45 -9.50
C THR A 36 9.29 2.19 -10.04
N PHE A 37 8.01 2.27 -10.42
CA PHE A 37 7.30 1.20 -11.12
C PHE A 37 7.92 0.91 -12.48
N HIS A 38 8.00 1.92 -13.34
CA HIS A 38 8.39 1.72 -14.74
C HIS A 38 9.83 1.21 -14.89
N THR A 39 10.73 1.68 -14.03
CA THR A 39 12.17 1.40 -14.15
C THR A 39 12.60 0.18 -13.35
N TYR A 40 12.05 -0.04 -12.15
CA TYR A 40 12.61 -1.04 -11.23
C TYR A 40 11.73 -2.27 -11.04
N PHE A 41 10.52 -2.13 -10.48
CA PHE A 41 9.78 -3.31 -10.04
C PHE A 41 8.88 -3.94 -11.09
N ARG A 42 8.51 -3.23 -12.17
CA ARG A 42 7.73 -3.83 -13.28
C ARG A 42 8.38 -5.08 -13.88
N GLY A 43 9.72 -5.05 -14.04
CA GLY A 43 10.47 -6.18 -14.57
C GLY A 43 10.40 -7.41 -13.66
N ASP A 44 10.49 -7.21 -12.35
CA ASP A 44 10.38 -8.28 -11.37
C ASP A 44 8.96 -8.86 -11.30
N LEU A 45 7.92 -8.02 -11.34
CA LEU A 45 6.54 -8.49 -11.40
C LEU A 45 6.28 -9.31 -12.66
N LYS A 46 6.86 -8.92 -13.80
CA LYS A 46 6.79 -9.71 -15.04
C LYS A 46 7.46 -11.07 -14.87
N ALA A 47 8.64 -11.11 -14.24
CA ALA A 47 9.35 -12.37 -13.99
C ALA A 47 8.60 -13.28 -13.00
N LEU A 48 7.98 -12.68 -11.98
CA LEU A 48 7.14 -13.36 -10.99
C LEU A 48 5.94 -14.03 -11.68
N ALA A 49 5.22 -13.27 -12.52
CA ALA A 49 4.09 -13.77 -13.32
C ALA A 49 4.52 -14.88 -14.31
N ALA A 50 5.65 -14.70 -15.00
CA ALA A 50 6.18 -15.72 -15.92
C ALA A 50 6.56 -17.03 -15.22
N SER A 51 6.81 -16.98 -13.91
CA SER A 51 7.10 -18.15 -13.07
C SER A 51 5.83 -18.77 -12.46
N GLY A 52 4.64 -18.33 -12.88
CA GLY A 52 3.35 -18.81 -12.37
C GLY A 52 3.00 -18.29 -10.96
N ASN A 53 3.70 -17.27 -10.48
CA ASN A 53 3.41 -16.65 -9.18
C ASN A 53 2.53 -15.40 -9.36
N LYS A 54 2.00 -14.93 -8.24
CA LYS A 54 1.16 -13.74 -8.13
C LYS A 54 1.63 -12.85 -6.98
N LEU A 55 1.00 -11.70 -6.82
CA LEU A 55 1.11 -10.92 -5.58
C LEU A 55 -0.01 -11.36 -4.63
N ASP A 56 0.35 -12.03 -3.53
CA ASP A 56 -0.60 -12.43 -2.49
C ASP A 56 -1.16 -11.20 -1.76
N LEU A 57 -0.33 -10.15 -1.64
CA LEU A 57 -0.71 -8.92 -0.98
C LEU A 57 0.04 -7.71 -1.54
N VAL A 58 -0.69 -6.62 -1.76
CA VAL A 58 -0.12 -5.29 -2.00
C VAL A 58 -0.52 -4.37 -0.86
N ILE A 59 0.43 -3.64 -0.27
CA ILE A 59 0.20 -2.74 0.86
C ILE A 59 0.62 -1.33 0.46
N ALA A 60 -0.28 -0.36 0.65
CA ALA A 60 0.06 1.05 0.76
C ALA A 60 0.09 1.43 2.25
N SER A 61 1.25 1.84 2.75
CA SER A 61 1.47 2.16 4.16
C SER A 61 0.71 3.42 4.59
N HIS A 62 0.72 4.44 3.74
CA HIS A 62 -0.02 5.69 3.87
C HIS A 62 -0.32 6.29 2.49
N ILE A 63 -0.78 7.55 2.43
CA ILE A 63 -1.25 8.17 1.20
C ILE A 63 -0.21 9.01 0.47
N ASP A 64 0.87 9.43 1.12
CA ASP A 64 1.89 10.33 0.56
C ASP A 64 2.45 9.88 -0.80
N ALA A 65 2.79 10.86 -1.64
CA ALA A 65 2.93 10.66 -3.09
C ALA A 65 4.14 9.77 -3.42
N ASP A 66 5.19 9.92 -2.64
CA ASP A 66 6.41 9.14 -2.67
C ASP A 66 6.23 7.69 -2.24
N HIS A 67 5.04 7.28 -1.78
CA HIS A 67 4.72 5.87 -1.51
C HIS A 67 3.66 5.32 -2.49
N VAL A 68 2.63 6.10 -2.82
CA VAL A 68 1.46 5.57 -3.55
C VAL A 68 1.51 5.73 -5.06
N VAL A 69 2.27 6.68 -5.61
CA VAL A 69 2.18 7.02 -7.05
C VAL A 69 2.67 5.87 -7.91
N GLY A 70 3.72 5.15 -7.50
CA GLY A 70 4.15 3.95 -8.22
C GLY A 70 3.13 2.81 -8.17
N LEU A 71 2.38 2.66 -7.06
CA LEU A 71 1.26 1.71 -6.99
C LEU A 71 0.12 2.14 -7.92
N LEU A 72 -0.20 3.43 -7.98
CA LEU A 72 -1.21 3.97 -8.88
C LEU A 72 -0.87 3.66 -10.34
N GLU A 73 0.35 3.94 -10.77
CA GLU A 73 0.81 3.63 -12.13
C GLU A 73 0.82 2.10 -12.39
N PHE A 74 1.19 1.30 -11.40
CA PHE A 74 1.08 -0.15 -11.47
C PHE A 74 -0.37 -0.60 -11.70
N PHE A 75 -1.34 -0.17 -10.90
CA PHE A 75 -2.73 -0.62 -11.03
C PHE A 75 -3.42 -0.09 -12.30
N LYS A 76 -3.10 1.14 -12.74
CA LYS A 76 -3.52 1.65 -14.06
C LYS A 76 -3.02 0.77 -15.18
N PHE A 77 -1.74 0.36 -15.13
CA PHE A 77 -1.14 -0.53 -16.12
C PHE A 77 -1.74 -1.95 -16.05
N ASN A 78 -1.91 -2.48 -14.83
CA ASN A 78 -2.36 -3.84 -14.61
C ASN A 78 -3.83 -4.03 -14.99
N GLY A 79 -4.66 -2.99 -14.87
CA GLY A 79 -6.04 -3.00 -15.33
C GLY A 79 -6.95 -3.83 -14.43
N ASN A 80 -7.84 -4.64 -15.02
CA ASN A 80 -8.84 -5.42 -14.30
C ASN A 80 -8.24 -6.65 -13.59
N ALA A 81 -8.65 -6.91 -12.35
CA ALA A 81 -8.16 -8.01 -11.53
C ALA A 81 -8.41 -9.40 -12.15
N SER A 82 -9.50 -9.59 -12.91
CA SER A 82 -9.83 -10.87 -13.55
C SER A 82 -9.04 -11.12 -14.84
N THR A 83 -8.49 -10.07 -15.46
CA THR A 83 -7.71 -10.15 -16.70
C THR A 83 -6.53 -9.18 -16.64
N PRO A 84 -5.57 -9.39 -15.71
CA PRO A 84 -4.50 -8.43 -15.47
C PRO A 84 -3.50 -8.40 -16.63
N SER A 85 -3.04 -7.21 -17.00
CA SER A 85 -2.04 -7.01 -18.06
C SER A 85 -0.62 -7.42 -17.64
N LEU A 86 -0.33 -7.48 -16.33
CA LEU A 86 1.01 -7.77 -15.80
C LEU A 86 1.03 -8.98 -14.87
N ILE A 87 0.26 -8.95 -13.77
CA ILE A 87 0.29 -9.99 -12.74
C ILE A 87 -1.04 -10.05 -11.96
N GLU A 88 -1.41 -11.25 -11.53
CA GLU A 88 -2.53 -11.46 -10.60
C GLU A 88 -2.23 -10.85 -9.23
N VAL A 89 -3.25 -10.25 -8.60
CA VAL A 89 -3.17 -9.67 -7.27
C VAL A 89 -4.34 -10.17 -6.43
N ASP A 90 -4.04 -10.90 -5.36
CA ASP A 90 -5.04 -11.52 -4.51
C ASP A 90 -5.74 -10.53 -3.58
N SER A 91 -4.99 -9.60 -3.01
CA SER A 91 -5.51 -8.68 -2.00
C SER A 91 -4.71 -7.39 -1.96
N VAL A 92 -5.40 -6.30 -1.65
CA VAL A 92 -4.81 -4.96 -1.51
C VAL A 92 -5.23 -4.34 -0.19
N TRP A 93 -4.26 -3.81 0.55
CA TRP A 93 -4.44 -3.05 1.77
C TRP A 93 -4.09 -1.59 1.52
N HIS A 94 -5.10 -0.73 1.63
CA HIS A 94 -4.95 0.71 1.41
C HIS A 94 -6.04 1.47 2.16
N ASN A 95 -5.68 2.30 3.13
CA ASN A 95 -6.64 3.12 3.86
C ASN A 95 -6.83 4.47 3.14
N SER A 96 -7.65 4.48 2.09
CA SER A 96 -7.99 5.73 1.38
C SER A 96 -9.04 6.57 2.13
N VAL A 97 -9.30 7.77 1.63
CA VAL A 97 -10.45 8.61 2.06
C VAL A 97 -11.76 7.82 2.06
N ARG A 98 -12.00 6.97 1.06
CA ARG A 98 -13.21 6.10 0.98
C ARG A 98 -13.31 5.12 2.16
N SER A 99 -12.18 4.68 2.69
CA SER A 99 -12.10 3.72 3.79
C SER A 99 -12.36 4.39 5.13
N ILE A 100 -11.85 5.62 5.29
CA ILE A 100 -11.91 6.42 6.52
C ILE A 100 -13.28 7.08 6.70
N TYR A 101 -13.88 7.59 5.62
CA TYR A 101 -15.23 8.16 5.66
C TYR A 101 -16.28 7.05 5.79
N GLY A 102 -16.46 6.57 7.02
CA GLY A 102 -17.55 5.68 7.40
C GLY A 102 -18.91 6.37 7.29
N LYS A 103 -19.97 5.57 7.15
CA LYS A 103 -21.37 6.04 7.20
C LYS A 103 -21.73 6.45 8.64
N GLY A 104 -21.34 7.65 9.04
CA GLY A 104 -21.78 8.30 10.27
C GLY A 104 -22.17 9.74 9.93
N SER A 105 -23.41 10.11 10.26
CA SER A 105 -23.77 11.54 10.32
C SER A 105 -23.17 12.08 11.61
N ILE A 106 -22.10 12.87 11.50
CA ILE A 106 -21.58 13.62 12.64
C ILE A 106 -22.40 14.90 12.70
N THR A 107 -23.13 15.11 13.80
CA THR A 107 -23.70 16.42 14.09
C THR A 107 -22.57 17.35 14.48
N VAL A 108 -22.24 18.29 13.61
CA VAL A 108 -21.21 19.31 13.85
C VAL A 108 -21.90 20.55 14.39
N GLY A 109 -21.41 21.08 15.52
CA GLY A 109 -21.92 22.34 16.09
C GLY A 109 -21.64 23.53 15.15
N SER A 110 -22.38 24.62 15.31
CA SER A 110 -22.19 25.83 14.48
C SER A 110 -20.80 26.44 14.62
N GLU A 111 -20.20 26.37 15.81
CA GLU A 111 -18.85 26.86 16.08
C GLU A 111 -17.79 26.00 15.38
N ASP A 112 -17.88 24.67 15.52
CA ASP A 112 -16.98 23.72 14.85
C ASP A 112 -17.08 23.86 13.33
N LEU A 113 -18.29 24.01 12.80
CA LEU A 113 -18.50 24.19 11.36
C LEU A 113 -17.86 25.49 10.88
N PHE A 114 -17.96 26.57 11.64
CA PHE A 114 -17.28 27.83 11.35
C PHE A 114 -15.75 27.66 11.36
N ILE A 115 -15.18 26.94 12.34
CA ILE A 115 -13.75 26.65 12.41
C ILE A 115 -13.29 25.84 11.18
N LEU A 116 -14.03 24.79 10.82
CA LEU A 116 -13.71 23.95 9.65
C LEU A 116 -13.78 24.74 8.34
N GLN A 117 -14.81 25.58 8.17
CA GLN A 117 -14.93 26.47 7.01
C GLN A 117 -13.82 27.52 6.97
N ALA A 118 -13.46 28.10 8.12
CA ALA A 118 -12.34 29.04 8.22
C ALA A 118 -11.01 28.36 7.88
N ALA A 119 -10.79 27.13 8.34
CA ALA A 119 -9.60 26.35 8.00
C ALA A 119 -9.55 26.01 6.50
N ALA A 120 -10.67 25.55 5.92
CA ALA A 120 -10.75 25.24 4.50
C ALA A 120 -10.57 26.48 3.60
N SER A 121 -11.15 27.62 3.98
CA SER A 121 -11.09 28.87 3.20
C SER A 121 -9.74 29.58 3.27
N ARG A 122 -8.99 29.44 4.37
CA ARG A 122 -7.61 29.92 4.48
C ARG A 122 -6.66 29.17 3.53
N GLY A 123 -7.05 27.97 3.10
CA GLY A 123 -6.18 27.08 2.34
C GLY A 123 -4.94 26.68 3.13
N TYR A 124 -4.05 25.94 2.47
CA TYR A 124 -2.70 25.75 2.98
C TYR A 124 -1.85 26.95 2.55
N PRO A 125 -0.90 27.43 3.38
CA PRO A 125 0.06 28.42 2.93
C PRO A 125 0.67 27.92 1.62
N ALA A 126 0.66 28.76 0.59
CA ALA A 126 1.46 28.52 -0.60
C ALA A 126 2.93 28.64 -0.18
N VAL A 127 3.45 27.59 0.45
CA VAL A 127 4.89 27.41 0.56
C VAL A 127 5.37 27.41 -0.88
N SER A 128 6.41 28.18 -1.18
CA SER A 128 7.15 28.07 -2.44
C SER A 128 7.86 26.72 -2.43
N ILE A 129 7.09 25.65 -2.55
CA ILE A 129 7.63 24.32 -2.71
C ILE A 129 8.25 24.35 -4.10
N SER A 130 9.56 24.14 -4.18
CA SER A 130 10.17 23.62 -5.41
C SER A 130 9.23 22.54 -5.98
N GLU A 131 9.03 22.48 -7.29
CA GLU A 131 8.09 21.55 -7.96
C GLU A 131 8.25 20.06 -7.56
N THR A 132 9.25 19.74 -6.75
CA THR A 132 9.72 18.42 -6.33
C THR A 132 9.05 17.83 -5.07
N VAL A 133 8.35 18.59 -4.21
CA VAL A 133 7.85 18.05 -2.93
C VAL A 133 6.32 18.22 -2.77
N ARG A 134 5.54 17.49 -3.57
CA ARG A 134 4.12 17.26 -3.25
C ARG A 134 4.01 16.12 -2.23
N GLU A 135 4.24 16.42 -0.95
CA GLU A 135 4.17 15.43 0.14
C GLU A 135 2.72 15.06 0.52
N ILE A 136 1.76 15.99 0.44
CA ILE A 136 0.38 15.74 0.94
C ILE A 136 -0.55 15.21 -0.17
N SER A 137 -1.04 13.98 0.00
CA SER A 137 -1.58 13.15 -1.09
C SER A 137 -3.00 12.61 -0.91
N ALA A 138 -3.92 13.42 -0.41
CA ALA A 138 -5.33 13.04 -0.43
C ALA A 138 -5.81 12.72 -1.87
N GLY A 139 -5.30 13.44 -2.86
CA GLY A 139 -5.58 13.23 -4.28
C GLY A 139 -5.04 11.90 -4.81
N GLU A 140 -3.76 11.61 -4.58
CA GLU A 140 -3.14 10.36 -5.06
C GLU A 140 -3.69 9.13 -4.32
N GLY A 141 -3.84 9.20 -3.00
CA GLY A 141 -4.47 8.13 -2.21
C GLY A 141 -5.91 7.84 -2.66
N SER A 142 -6.69 8.87 -3.01
CA SER A 142 -8.03 8.70 -3.57
C SER A 142 -8.00 8.14 -5.00
N SER A 143 -7.02 8.56 -5.81
CA SER A 143 -6.84 8.07 -7.18
C SER A 143 -6.46 6.59 -7.20
N LEU A 144 -5.60 6.15 -6.28
CA LEU A 144 -5.30 4.74 -6.06
C LEU A 144 -6.57 3.98 -5.68
N GLY A 145 -7.36 4.48 -4.74
CA GLY A 145 -8.65 3.88 -4.38
C GLY A 145 -9.62 3.79 -5.57
N ALA A 146 -9.67 4.80 -6.43
CA ALA A 146 -10.50 4.80 -7.64
C ALA A 146 -10.01 3.74 -8.66
N ALA A 147 -8.69 3.61 -8.84
CA ALA A 147 -8.10 2.59 -9.72
C ALA A 147 -8.41 1.17 -9.21
N LEU A 148 -8.29 0.93 -7.90
CA LEU A 148 -8.62 -0.35 -7.27
C LEU A 148 -10.10 -0.72 -7.48
N LEU A 149 -10.99 0.25 -7.29
CA LEU A 149 -12.42 0.05 -7.50
C LEU A 149 -12.75 -0.23 -8.96
N ALA A 150 -12.21 0.56 -9.90
CA ALA A 150 -12.43 0.37 -11.34
C ALA A 150 -11.86 -0.96 -11.86
N GLY A 151 -10.76 -1.43 -11.25
CA GLY A 151 -10.15 -2.71 -11.56
C GLY A 151 -10.81 -3.92 -10.89
N ASN A 152 -11.85 -3.73 -10.06
CA ASN A 152 -12.48 -4.78 -9.25
C ASN A 152 -11.50 -5.57 -8.36
N TYR A 153 -10.49 -4.90 -7.80
CA TYR A 153 -9.54 -5.54 -6.88
C TYR A 153 -10.17 -5.82 -5.52
N HIS A 154 -9.74 -6.91 -4.88
CA HIS A 154 -10.11 -7.23 -3.51
C HIS A 154 -9.37 -6.31 -2.53
N TRP A 155 -10.00 -5.20 -2.18
CA TRP A 155 -9.41 -4.08 -1.45
C TRP A 155 -10.04 -3.94 -0.06
N ASN A 156 -9.21 -4.07 0.99
CA ASN A 156 -9.61 -4.07 2.41
C ASN A 156 -10.81 -5.02 2.66
N GLU A 157 -10.68 -6.28 2.24
CA GLU A 157 -11.73 -7.32 2.31
C GLU A 157 -13.02 -7.02 1.50
N GLY A 158 -12.91 -6.25 0.41
CA GLY A 158 -14.03 -5.93 -0.45
C GLY A 158 -13.70 -4.80 -1.42
N GLU A 159 -14.43 -3.69 -1.33
CA GLU A 159 -14.33 -2.53 -2.24
C GLU A 159 -13.83 -1.27 -1.52
N GLY A 160 -13.00 -1.44 -0.49
CA GLY A 160 -12.37 -0.32 0.24
C GLY A 160 -13.29 0.52 1.12
N ARG A 161 -14.50 0.05 1.45
CA ARG A 161 -15.45 0.74 2.35
C ARG A 161 -15.12 0.61 3.84
N ARG A 162 -14.15 -0.23 4.19
CA ARG A 162 -13.70 -0.47 5.55
C ARG A 162 -12.23 -0.08 5.65
N SER A 163 -11.86 0.55 6.77
CA SER A 163 -10.45 0.74 7.13
C SER A 163 -9.89 -0.52 7.77
N LEU A 164 -8.61 -0.75 7.54
CA LEU A 164 -7.81 -1.73 8.27
C LEU A 164 -7.20 -1.03 9.49
N SER A 165 -7.50 -1.52 10.69
CA SER A 165 -6.93 -1.03 11.95
C SER A 165 -6.77 -2.19 12.93
N ALA A 166 -5.80 -2.07 13.84
CA ALA A 166 -5.52 -3.06 14.88
C ALA A 166 -6.69 -3.24 15.87
N ASP A 167 -7.49 -2.19 16.07
CA ASP A 167 -8.60 -2.17 17.03
C ASP A 167 -9.91 -2.73 16.47
N VAL A 168 -9.96 -2.96 15.15
CA VAL A 168 -11.12 -3.59 14.54
C VAL A 168 -11.07 -5.07 14.92
N GLY A 169 -11.74 -5.44 16.01
CA GLY A 169 -11.88 -6.82 16.52
C GLY A 169 -12.56 -7.81 15.55
N LEU A 170 -12.66 -7.46 14.28
CA LEU A 170 -13.11 -8.30 13.18
C LEU A 170 -11.89 -8.71 12.36
N GLY A 171 -11.30 -9.85 12.71
CA GLY A 171 -10.86 -10.87 11.76
C GLY A 171 -10.16 -10.46 10.45
N VAL A 172 -9.47 -9.32 10.37
CA VAL A 172 -8.59 -8.98 9.24
C VAL A 172 -7.47 -9.99 9.25
N ARG A 173 -7.70 -11.09 8.55
CA ARG A 173 -6.72 -12.15 8.40
C ARG A 173 -5.79 -11.71 7.30
N CYS A 174 -4.51 -11.65 7.63
CA CYS A 174 -3.47 -11.59 6.63
C CYS A 174 -3.75 -12.74 5.63
N PRO A 175 -4.00 -12.44 4.33
CA PRO A 175 -4.33 -13.48 3.37
C PRO A 175 -3.15 -14.44 3.14
N VAL A 176 -1.94 -14.00 3.51
CA VAL A 176 -0.75 -14.82 3.57
C VAL A 176 -0.74 -15.67 4.85
N PRO A 177 -0.72 -17.01 4.76
CA PRO A 177 -0.71 -17.89 5.92
C PRO A 177 0.60 -17.73 6.69
N PHE A 178 0.55 -17.09 7.85
CA PHE A 178 1.69 -17.00 8.76
C PHE A 178 1.67 -18.22 9.69
N ASP A 179 2.59 -19.18 9.51
CA ASP A 179 2.74 -20.28 10.49
C ASP A 179 3.42 -19.74 11.75
N HIS A 180 2.60 -19.34 12.72
CA HIS A 180 3.02 -18.82 14.03
C HIS A 180 3.94 -19.78 14.80
N LYS A 181 3.99 -21.08 14.46
CA LYS A 181 4.84 -22.07 15.15
C LYS A 181 6.31 -22.03 14.70
N ARG A 182 6.65 -21.32 13.62
CA ARG A 182 8.02 -21.25 13.09
C ARG A 182 8.82 -20.01 13.49
N ALA A 183 8.15 -18.92 13.89
CA ALA A 183 8.80 -17.63 14.20
C ALA A 183 9.57 -17.59 15.55
N LEU A 184 9.40 -18.59 16.42
CA LEU A 184 9.97 -18.62 17.78
C LEU A 184 11.31 -19.37 17.90
N ARG A 185 12.00 -19.67 16.79
CA ARG A 185 13.35 -20.28 16.82
C ARG A 185 14.42 -19.34 16.28
N ILE A 186 14.57 -18.18 16.90
CA ILE A 186 15.85 -17.46 16.90
C ILE A 186 16.37 -17.59 18.33
N ALA A 187 17.17 -18.62 18.59
CA ALA A 187 17.96 -18.70 19.81
C ALA A 187 18.97 -17.54 19.83
N PRO A 188 19.28 -16.96 20.99
CA PRO A 188 20.27 -15.89 21.08
C PRO A 188 21.63 -16.45 20.62
N ALA A 189 22.16 -15.90 19.54
CA ALA A 189 23.55 -16.15 19.18
C ALA A 189 24.42 -15.50 20.24
N SER A 190 25.12 -16.32 21.03
CA SER A 190 26.15 -15.87 21.97
C SER A 190 27.26 -15.17 21.18
N PHE A 191 27.33 -13.85 21.30
CA PHE A 191 28.48 -13.08 20.85
C PHE A 191 29.64 -13.35 21.81
N ALA A 192 30.57 -14.21 21.42
CA ALA A 192 31.87 -14.29 22.07
C ALA A 192 32.76 -13.20 21.45
N ALA A 193 32.88 -12.08 22.16
CA ALA A 193 33.92 -11.09 21.87
C ALA A 193 35.28 -11.70 22.22
N THR A 194 36.18 -11.78 21.26
CA THR A 194 37.60 -12.00 21.53
C THR A 194 38.32 -10.70 21.17
N LEU A 195 39.11 -10.24 22.14
CA LEU A 195 39.94 -9.01 22.15
C LEU A 195 40.90 -8.93 20.97
#